data_AF-A0A7S1WUE4-F1
#
_entry.id   AF-A0A7S1WUE4-F1
#
_cell.length_a   1.000
_cell.length_b   1.000
_cell.length_c   1.000
_cell.angle_alpha   90.00
_cell.angle_beta   90.00
_cell.angle_gamma   90.00
#
_symmetry.space_group_name_H-M   'P 1'
#
loop_
_entity.id
_entity.type
_entity.pdbx_description
1 polymer ?
#
loop_
_entity_poly.entity_id
_entity_poly.type
_entity_poly.pdbx_seq_one_letter_code
_entity_poly.pdbx_strand_id
1 'polypeptide(L)'
;ATPPVFGDPHLRRAIEREWLRPASDICDDYLEVAVLFAATTWFAPVFPLGVVLAFLHATTEAWSDCYKLCSVTRRTVQQGANEVVLEAWLDVFSVIGCLGIGISLALFRIDESETGWNRFHLELAEKLVLFVWLYLGLSVPQQPEWFTQHLERVDKLLPLQDWLASAAQK
;
A
#
# COMPACT_ATOMS: atom_id res chain seq x y z
N ALA A 1 49.46 -0.10 3.32
CA ALA A 1 48.59 1.09 3.25
C ALA A 1 47.37 0.72 2.43
N THR A 2 46.18 0.70 3.05
CA THR A 2 44.93 0.52 2.30
C THR A 2 44.78 1.71 1.35
N PRO A 3 44.49 1.48 0.05
CA PRO A 3 44.24 2.58 -0.86
C PRO A 3 43.07 3.43 -0.35
N PRO A 4 43.06 4.75 -0.61
CA PRO A 4 41.92 5.59 -0.26
C PRO A 4 40.66 4.99 -0.90
N VAL A 5 39.54 4.99 -0.17
CA VAL A 5 38.28 4.31 -0.55
C VAL A 5 37.83 4.66 -1.98
N PHE A 6 38.10 5.88 -2.44
CA PHE A 6 37.76 6.35 -3.80
C PHE A 6 38.72 5.89 -4.92
N GLY A 7 39.82 5.22 -4.57
CA GLY A 7 40.81 4.70 -5.52
C GLY A 7 40.65 3.21 -5.84
N ASP A 8 39.73 2.49 -5.18
CA ASP A 8 39.53 1.06 -5.41
C ASP A 8 38.78 0.79 -6.74
N PRO A 9 39.43 0.16 -7.75
CA PRO A 9 38.79 -0.14 -9.03
C PRO A 9 37.63 -1.13 -8.91
N HIS A 10 37.56 -1.97 -7.87
CA HIS A 10 36.44 -2.87 -7.65
C HIS A 10 35.19 -2.12 -7.20
N LEU A 11 35.35 -1.17 -6.27
CA LEU A 11 34.25 -0.33 -5.80
C LEU A 11 33.68 0.53 -6.92
N ARG A 12 34.56 1.16 -7.71
CA ARG A 12 34.14 1.98 -8.86
C ARG A 12 33.28 1.18 -9.85
N ARG A 13 33.71 -0.03 -10.21
CA ARG A 13 32.95 -0.92 -11.10
C ARG A 13 31.62 -1.35 -10.48
N ALA A 14 31.58 -1.58 -9.16
CA ALA A 14 30.34 -1.91 -8.47
C ALA A 14 29.34 -0.75 -8.52
N ILE A 15 29.79 0.48 -8.28
CA ILE A 15 28.96 1.69 -8.39
C ILE A 15 28.47 1.89 -9.82
N GLU A 16 29.34 1.76 -10.82
CA GLU A 16 28.97 1.89 -12.24
C GLU A 16 27.90 0.86 -12.63
N ARG A 17 28.03 -0.40 -12.22
CA ARG A 17 27.01 -1.44 -12.45
C ARG A 17 25.69 -1.12 -11.78
N GLU A 18 25.73 -0.62 -10.55
CA GLU A 18 24.53 -0.28 -9.81
C GLU A 18 23.80 0.91 -10.43
N TRP A 19 24.55 1.90 -10.94
CA TRP A 19 23.99 3.07 -11.61
C TRP A 19 23.33 2.74 -12.94
N LEU A 20 23.80 1.69 -13.63
CA LEU A 20 23.23 1.20 -14.89
C LEU A 20 21.91 0.43 -14.72
N ARG A 21 21.56 0.02 -13.49
CA ARG A 21 20.28 -0.64 -13.23
C ARG A 21 19.12 0.37 -13.35
N PRO A 22 17.93 -0.09 -13.80
CA PRO A 22 16.75 0.76 -13.86
C PRO A 22 16.36 1.24 -12.45
N ALA A 23 15.83 2.46 -12.38
CA ALA A 23 15.18 2.93 -11.16
C ALA A 23 13.91 2.11 -10.92
N SER A 24 13.58 1.83 -9.65
CA SER A 24 12.30 1.22 -9.32
C SER A 24 11.17 2.22 -9.52
N ASP A 25 10.13 1.83 -10.24
CA ASP A 25 8.87 2.57 -10.30
C ASP A 25 7.86 1.89 -9.39
N ILE A 26 7.46 2.58 -8.32
CA ILE A 26 6.57 2.04 -7.30
C ILE A 26 5.10 2.27 -7.72
N CYS A 27 4.83 3.21 -8.62
CA CYS A 27 3.47 3.52 -9.05
C CYS A 27 2.85 2.38 -9.87
N ASP A 28 3.64 1.79 -10.78
CA ASP A 28 3.19 0.64 -11.57
C ASP A 28 2.90 -0.58 -10.66
N ASP A 29 3.72 -0.79 -9.64
CA ASP A 29 3.56 -1.89 -8.67
C ASP A 29 2.27 -1.69 -7.85
N TYR A 30 1.96 -0.45 -7.42
CA TYR A 30 0.67 -0.17 -6.77
C TYR A 30 -0.52 -0.28 -7.72
N LEU A 31 -0.37 0.14 -8.98
CA LEU A 31 -1.42 0.04 -9.99
C LEU A 31 -1.82 -1.42 -10.22
N GLU A 32 -0.85 -2.32 -10.27
CA GLU A 32 -1.11 -3.75 -10.41
C GLU A 32 -1.96 -4.27 -9.26
N VAL A 33 -1.58 -3.95 -8.02
CA VAL A 33 -2.35 -4.35 -6.82
C VAL A 33 -3.73 -3.70 -6.81
N ALA A 34 -3.86 -2.45 -7.27
CA ALA A 34 -5.14 -1.74 -7.37
C ALA A 34 -6.09 -2.42 -8.37
N VAL A 35 -5.58 -2.81 -9.54
CA VAL A 35 -6.37 -3.53 -10.55
C VAL A 35 -6.78 -4.91 -10.03
N LEU A 36 -5.88 -5.63 -9.35
CA LEU A 36 -6.18 -6.93 -8.74
C LEU A 36 -7.26 -6.80 -7.66
N PHE A 37 -7.16 -5.78 -6.80
CA PHE A 37 -8.16 -5.49 -5.77
C PHE A 37 -9.52 -5.14 -6.37
N ALA A 38 -9.56 -4.30 -7.41
CA ALA A 38 -10.79 -3.98 -8.13
C ALA A 38 -11.43 -5.24 -8.75
N ALA A 39 -10.64 -6.06 -9.44
CA ALA A 39 -11.11 -7.27 -10.09
C ALA A 39 -11.70 -8.28 -9.09
N THR A 40 -11.07 -8.44 -7.92
CA THR A 40 -11.57 -9.35 -6.88
C THR A 40 -12.80 -8.81 -6.16
N THR A 41 -12.88 -7.50 -5.93
CA THR A 41 -13.97 -6.90 -5.14
C THR A 41 -15.22 -6.65 -5.97
N TRP A 42 -15.08 -6.18 -7.21
CA TRP A 42 -16.20 -5.81 -8.09
C TRP A 42 -16.93 -7.01 -8.67
N PHE A 43 -16.20 -8.10 -8.96
CA PHE A 43 -16.75 -9.29 -9.62
C PHE A 43 -16.92 -10.49 -8.69
N ALA A 44 -16.73 -10.30 -7.38
CA ALA A 44 -16.89 -11.35 -6.38
C ALA A 44 -18.23 -12.12 -6.50
N PRO A 45 -19.39 -11.47 -6.76
CA PRO A 45 -20.67 -12.20 -6.85
C PRO A 45 -20.75 -13.14 -8.05
N VAL A 46 -20.07 -12.82 -9.16
CA VAL A 46 -20.15 -13.58 -10.42
C VAL A 46 -19.04 -14.63 -10.50
N PHE A 47 -17.87 -14.36 -9.91
CA PHE A 47 -16.70 -15.23 -10.00
C PHE A 47 -15.97 -15.33 -8.65
N PRO A 48 -16.50 -16.09 -7.68
CA PRO A 48 -15.89 -16.22 -6.36
C PRO A 48 -14.51 -16.89 -6.38
N LEU A 49 -14.23 -17.73 -7.39
CA LEU A 49 -12.91 -18.36 -7.58
C LEU A 49 -11.82 -17.32 -7.90
N GLY A 50 -12.20 -16.10 -8.31
CA GLY A 50 -11.28 -15.00 -8.57
C GLY A 50 -10.45 -14.61 -7.35
N VAL A 51 -11.01 -14.74 -6.14
CA VAL A 51 -10.28 -14.44 -4.89
C VAL A 51 -9.12 -15.43 -4.68
N VAL A 52 -9.32 -16.71 -5.00
CA VAL A 52 -8.27 -17.74 -4.88
C VAL A 52 -7.15 -17.50 -5.89
N LEU A 53 -7.51 -17.15 -7.14
CA LEU A 53 -6.53 -16.80 -8.16
C LEU A 53 -5.75 -15.54 -7.79
N ALA A 54 -6.41 -14.54 -7.25
CA ALA A 54 -5.75 -13.32 -6.80
C ALA A 54 -4.84 -13.56 -5.59
N PHE A 55 -5.19 -14.48 -4.69
CA PHE A 55 -4.30 -14.87 -3.59
C PHE A 55 -3.03 -15.55 -4.12
N LEU A 56 -3.16 -16.44 -5.11
CA LEU A 56 -1.99 -17.05 -5.76
C LEU A 56 -1.14 -15.99 -6.46
N HIS A 57 -1.76 -15.07 -7.21
CA HIS A 57 -1.10 -13.95 -7.87
C HIS A 57 -0.35 -13.07 -6.87
N ALA A 58 -1.02 -12.58 -5.83
CA ALA A 58 -0.42 -11.74 -4.80
C ALA A 58 0.73 -12.45 -4.07
N THR A 59 0.62 -13.77 -3.86
CA THR A 59 1.71 -14.55 -3.29
C THR A 59 2.90 -14.56 -4.25
N THR A 60 2.71 -14.96 -5.50
CA THR A 60 3.80 -14.99 -6.50
C THR A 60 4.42 -13.61 -6.68
N GLU A 61 3.60 -12.56 -6.65
CA GLU A 61 4.05 -11.19 -6.84
C GLU A 61 4.95 -10.72 -5.70
N ALA A 62 4.61 -11.07 -4.45
CA ALA A 62 5.47 -10.76 -3.31
C ALA A 62 6.89 -11.37 -3.46
N TRP A 63 7.01 -12.56 -4.06
CA TRP A 63 8.31 -13.17 -4.34
C TRP A 63 9.02 -12.51 -5.53
N SER A 64 8.32 -12.20 -6.62
CA SER A 64 8.91 -11.53 -7.79
C SER A 64 9.36 -10.11 -7.45
N ASP A 65 8.58 -9.35 -6.69
CA ASP A 65 8.94 -8.00 -6.25
C ASP A 65 10.15 -8.01 -5.32
N CYS A 66 10.23 -8.97 -4.40
CA CYS A 66 11.46 -9.15 -3.59
C CYS A 66 12.67 -9.39 -4.48
N TYR A 67 12.55 -10.25 -5.50
CA TYR A 67 13.63 -10.51 -6.44
C TYR A 67 13.97 -9.26 -7.27
N LYS A 68 12.96 -8.54 -7.76
CA LYS A 68 13.08 -7.31 -8.54
C LYS A 68 13.86 -6.25 -7.76
N LEU A 69 13.49 -6.00 -6.51
CA LEU A 69 14.14 -5.03 -5.63
C LEU A 69 15.58 -5.43 -5.26
N CYS A 70 15.86 -6.72 -5.05
CA CYS A 70 17.19 -7.18 -4.66
C CYS A 70 18.18 -7.32 -5.84
N SER A 71 17.70 -7.72 -7.02
CA SER A 71 18.58 -8.19 -8.10
C SER A 71 18.50 -7.36 -9.38
N VAL A 72 17.37 -6.71 -9.64
CA VAL A 72 17.08 -6.08 -10.94
C VAL A 72 17.17 -4.56 -10.86
N THR A 73 16.49 -3.95 -9.89
CA THR A 73 16.44 -2.49 -9.76
C THR A 73 17.66 -1.94 -9.04
N ARG A 74 17.94 -0.66 -9.30
CA ARG A 74 18.93 0.10 -8.53
C ARG A 74 18.44 0.27 -7.10
N ARG A 75 19.36 0.14 -6.13
CA ARG A 75 19.09 0.42 -4.72
C ARG A 75 18.52 1.83 -4.56
N THR A 76 17.30 1.90 -4.05
CA THR A 76 16.65 3.17 -3.73
C THR A 76 17.09 3.68 -2.36
N VAL A 77 17.18 5.01 -2.26
CA VAL A 77 17.30 5.70 -0.98
C VAL A 77 15.88 6.10 -0.59
N GLN A 78 15.53 5.96 0.68
CA GLN A 78 14.20 6.39 1.14
C GLN A 78 14.03 7.89 0.91
N GLN A 79 13.01 8.24 0.14
CA GLN A 79 12.62 9.62 -0.14
C GLN A 79 11.30 9.88 0.59
N GLY A 80 11.18 11.04 1.25
CA GLY A 80 9.92 11.44 1.90
C GLY A 80 8.73 11.52 0.94
N ALA A 81 9.00 11.66 -0.37
CA ALA A 81 7.96 11.62 -1.41
C ALA A 81 7.18 10.29 -1.44
N ASN A 82 7.79 9.17 -1.01
CA ASN A 82 7.14 7.86 -1.04
C ASN A 82 5.97 7.77 -0.04
N GLU A 83 6.02 8.54 1.05
CA GLU A 83 4.94 8.59 2.05
C GLU A 83 3.69 9.27 1.48
N VAL A 84 3.87 10.40 0.81
CA VAL A 84 2.78 11.12 0.14
C VAL A 84 2.14 10.28 -0.97
N VAL A 85 2.96 9.53 -1.72
CA VAL A 85 2.47 8.63 -2.77
C VAL A 85 1.66 7.49 -2.16
N LEU A 86 2.11 6.90 -1.05
CA LEU A 86 1.36 5.85 -0.34
C LEU A 86 -0.01 6.35 0.14
N GLU A 87 -0.06 7.55 0.74
CA GLU A 87 -1.31 8.16 1.18
C GLU A 87 -2.31 8.34 0.02
N ALA A 88 -1.84 8.86 -1.12
CA ALA A 88 -2.66 9.00 -2.31
C ALA A 88 -3.21 7.66 -2.84
N TRP A 89 -2.40 6.59 -2.79
CA TRP A 89 -2.87 5.26 -3.19
C TRP A 89 -3.91 4.69 -2.23
N LEU A 90 -3.78 4.91 -0.93
CA LEU A 90 -4.79 4.50 0.05
C LEU A 90 -6.16 5.14 -0.24
N ASP A 91 -6.18 6.40 -0.64
CA ASP A 91 -7.40 7.08 -1.10
C ASP A 91 -7.97 6.40 -2.36
N VAL A 92 -7.11 6.03 -3.32
CA VAL A 92 -7.53 5.29 -4.53
C VAL A 92 -8.16 3.95 -4.15
N PHE A 93 -7.56 3.17 -3.25
CA PHE A 93 -8.12 1.90 -2.78
C PHE A 93 -9.48 2.08 -2.08
N SER A 94 -9.62 3.15 -1.29
CA SER A 94 -10.89 3.53 -0.65
C SER A 94 -11.99 3.79 -1.67
N VAL A 95 -11.69 4.55 -2.73
CA VAL A 95 -12.62 4.82 -3.83
C VAL A 95 -12.98 3.55 -4.59
N ILE A 96 -12.00 2.71 -4.94
CA ILE A 96 -12.23 1.42 -5.62
C ILE A 96 -13.14 0.51 -4.78
N GLY A 97 -12.92 0.46 -3.46
CA GLY A 97 -13.74 -0.32 -2.54
C GLY A 97 -15.19 0.18 -2.47
N CYS A 98 -15.38 1.50 -2.39
CA CYS A 98 -16.70 2.13 -2.40
C CYS A 98 -17.47 1.87 -3.70
N LEU A 99 -16.81 2.05 -4.86
CA LEU A 99 -17.38 1.72 -6.17
C LEU A 99 -17.72 0.22 -6.28
N GLY A 100 -16.89 -0.63 -5.68
CA GLY A 100 -17.09 -2.07 -5.68
C GLY A 100 -18.38 -2.52 -5.01
N ILE A 101 -18.83 -1.85 -3.95
CA ILE A 101 -20.12 -2.14 -3.32
C ILE A 101 -21.26 -1.94 -4.34
N GLY A 102 -21.23 -0.83 -5.07
CA GLY A 102 -22.24 -0.51 -6.09
C GLY A 102 -22.22 -1.48 -7.26
N ILE A 103 -21.03 -1.79 -7.79
CA ILE A 103 -20.87 -2.71 -8.93
C ILE A 103 -21.27 -4.13 -8.55
N SER A 104 -20.82 -4.65 -7.40
CA SER A 104 -21.13 -5.99 -6.94
C SER A 104 -22.64 -6.18 -6.75
N LEU A 105 -23.33 -5.21 -6.15
CA LEU A 105 -24.79 -5.28 -6.00
C LEU A 105 -25.53 -5.07 -7.32
N ALA A 106 -25.00 -4.26 -8.23
CA ALA A 106 -25.54 -4.13 -9.59
C ALA A 106 -25.46 -5.47 -10.35
N LEU A 107 -24.35 -6.19 -10.25
CA LEU A 107 -24.19 -7.53 -10.82
C LEU A 107 -25.15 -8.53 -10.17
N PHE A 108 -25.31 -8.46 -8.84
CA PHE A 108 -26.28 -9.29 -8.13
C PHE A 108 -27.73 -9.00 -8.57
N ARG A 109 -28.07 -7.75 -8.94
CA ARG A 109 -29.37 -7.40 -9.53
C ARG A 109 -29.59 -8.07 -10.89
N ILE A 110 -28.53 -8.25 -11.69
CA ILE A 110 -28.64 -8.88 -13.01
C ILE A 110 -28.89 -10.38 -12.86
N ASP A 111 -28.32 -11.00 -11.83
CA ASP A 111 -28.49 -12.42 -11.48
C ASP A 111 -29.79 -12.72 -10.69
N GLU A 112 -30.64 -11.70 -10.46
CA GLU A 112 -31.89 -11.74 -9.66
C GLU A 112 -32.91 -12.77 -10.19
N SER A 113 -32.72 -13.35 -11.38
CA SER A 113 -33.63 -14.33 -11.97
C SER A 113 -33.78 -15.63 -11.16
N GLU A 114 -32.83 -15.94 -10.27
CA GLU A 114 -32.82 -17.20 -9.50
C GLU A 114 -33.12 -17.02 -8.00
N THR A 115 -33.04 -15.81 -7.43
CA THR A 115 -32.94 -15.63 -5.96
C THR A 115 -34.22 -15.18 -5.24
N GLY A 116 -35.24 -14.66 -5.94
CA GLY A 116 -36.53 -14.29 -5.32
C GLY A 116 -36.50 -13.12 -4.33
N TRP A 117 -35.42 -12.33 -4.30
CA TRP A 117 -35.32 -11.13 -3.46
C TRP A 117 -36.06 -9.96 -4.11
N ASN A 118 -36.99 -9.31 -3.39
CA ASN A 118 -37.61 -8.09 -3.91
C ASN A 118 -36.57 -6.96 -4.05
N ARG A 119 -36.72 -6.11 -5.09
CA ARG A 119 -35.90 -4.90 -5.34
C ARG A 119 -35.57 -4.07 -4.09
N PHE A 120 -36.54 -3.93 -3.19
CA PHE A 120 -36.38 -3.22 -1.92
C PHE A 120 -35.27 -3.81 -1.03
N HIS A 121 -35.17 -5.14 -0.93
CA HIS A 121 -34.13 -5.79 -0.12
C HIS A 121 -32.74 -5.49 -0.67
N LEU A 122 -32.62 -5.42 -2.00
CA LEU A 122 -31.35 -5.21 -2.68
C LEU A 122 -30.91 -3.73 -2.60
N GLU A 123 -31.86 -2.80 -2.70
CA GLU A 123 -31.62 -1.39 -2.39
C GLU A 123 -31.26 -1.17 -0.93
N LEU A 124 -31.97 -1.80 0.00
CA LEU A 124 -31.67 -1.71 1.43
C LEU A 124 -30.29 -2.28 1.76
N ALA A 125 -29.93 -3.44 1.20
CA ALA A 125 -28.62 -4.07 1.37
C ALA A 125 -27.50 -3.14 0.91
N GLU A 126 -27.67 -2.46 -0.23
CA GLU A 126 -26.69 -1.49 -0.74
C GLU A 126 -26.46 -0.35 0.25
N LYS A 127 -27.54 0.27 0.75
CA LYS A 127 -27.43 1.41 1.67
C LYS A 127 -26.89 0.96 3.03
N LEU A 128 -27.22 -0.25 3.47
CA LEU A 128 -26.70 -0.84 4.70
C LEU A 128 -25.19 -1.11 4.60
N VAL A 129 -24.72 -1.72 3.51
CA VAL A 129 -23.29 -1.99 3.31
C VAL A 129 -22.49 -0.69 3.19
N LEU A 130 -23.01 0.30 2.45
CA LEU A 130 -22.39 1.64 2.38
C LEU A 130 -22.35 2.33 3.75
N PHE A 131 -23.43 2.22 4.54
CA PHE A 131 -23.46 2.76 5.90
C PHE A 131 -22.42 2.11 6.80
N VAL A 132 -22.29 0.78 6.75
CA VAL A 132 -21.27 0.04 7.50
C VAL A 132 -19.86 0.44 7.06
N TRP A 133 -19.61 0.55 5.75
CA TRP A 133 -18.33 0.97 5.22
C TRP A 133 -17.93 2.37 5.72
N LEU A 134 -18.87 3.32 5.67
CA LEU A 134 -18.66 4.68 6.20
C LEU A 134 -18.45 4.65 7.72
N TYR A 135 -19.25 3.89 8.45
CA TYR A 135 -19.15 3.77 9.90
C TYR A 135 -17.77 3.23 10.31
N LEU A 136 -17.29 2.19 9.64
CA LEU A 136 -15.96 1.63 9.88
C LEU A 136 -14.85 2.64 9.53
N GLY A 137 -14.98 3.34 8.41
CA GLY A 137 -14.03 4.39 8.01
C GLY A 137 -13.93 5.53 9.03
N LEU A 138 -15.01 5.85 9.74
CA LEU A 138 -15.04 6.85 10.80
C LEU A 138 -14.60 6.30 12.17
N SER A 139 -14.86 5.02 12.43
CA SER A 139 -14.62 4.41 13.75
C SER A 139 -13.19 3.94 13.96
N VAL A 140 -12.48 3.60 12.88
CA VAL A 140 -11.09 3.14 12.97
C VAL A 140 -10.16 4.34 13.06
N PRO A 141 -9.43 4.54 14.18
CA PRO A 141 -8.45 5.61 14.28
C PRO A 141 -7.30 5.37 13.29
N GLN A 142 -6.93 6.41 12.54
CA GLN A 142 -5.89 6.34 11.50
C GLN A 142 -4.49 6.05 12.05
N GLN A 143 -4.27 6.29 13.35
CA GLN A 143 -3.01 6.03 14.03
C GLN A 143 -3.24 5.19 15.29
N PRO A 144 -2.42 4.16 15.52
CA PRO A 144 -2.54 3.36 16.73
C PRO A 144 -1.99 4.11 17.94
N GLU A 145 -2.57 3.86 19.12
CA GLU A 145 -2.24 4.57 20.36
C GLU A 145 -0.77 4.42 20.81
N TRP A 146 -0.14 3.27 20.51
CA TRP A 146 1.27 3.07 20.86
C TRP A 146 2.20 4.03 20.08
N PHE A 147 1.78 4.43 18.87
CA PHE A 147 2.57 5.31 18.02
C PHE A 147 2.52 6.75 18.52
N THR A 148 1.34 7.24 18.91
CA THR A 148 1.19 8.58 19.52
C THR A 148 1.98 8.69 20.82
N GLN A 149 1.92 7.66 21.68
CA GLN A 149 2.73 7.60 22.90
C GLN A 149 4.24 7.60 22.62
N HIS A 150 4.67 6.95 21.54
CA HIS A 150 6.08 6.93 21.16
C HIS A 150 6.52 8.29 20.62
N LEU A 151 5.72 8.93 19.76
CA LEU A 151 5.98 10.28 19.26
C LEU A 151 6.09 11.29 20.41
N GLU A 152 5.17 11.27 21.37
CA GLU A 152 5.24 12.13 22.54
C GLU A 152 6.51 11.89 23.37
N ARG A 153 6.97 10.64 23.45
CA ARG A 153 8.22 10.30 24.15
C ARG A 153 9.43 10.87 23.41
N VAL A 154 9.48 10.71 22.09
CA VAL A 154 10.56 11.24 21.25
C VAL A 154 10.59 12.76 21.28
N ASP A 155 9.43 13.41 21.18
CA ASP A 155 9.29 14.87 21.22
C ASP A 155 9.79 15.46 22.54
N LYS A 156 9.51 14.80 23.67
CA LYS A 156 10.06 15.20 24.98
C LYS A 156 11.58 15.05 25.08
N LEU A 157 12.18 14.15 24.31
CA LEU A 157 13.62 13.87 24.34
C LEU A 157 14.42 14.77 23.38
N LEU A 158 13.81 15.27 22.31
CA LEU A 158 14.47 16.16 21.34
C LEU A 158 15.11 17.40 22.00
N PRO A 159 14.39 18.19 22.82
CA PRO A 159 14.95 19.39 23.46
C PRO A 159 16.10 19.07 24.42
N LEU A 160 16.06 17.90 25.07
CA LEU A 160 17.12 17.43 25.97
C LEU A 160 18.37 17.04 25.18
N GLN A 161 18.19 16.46 23.99
CA GLN A 161 19.27 16.09 23.09
C GLN A 161 19.97 17.33 22.52
N ASP A 162 19.21 18.35 22.13
CA ASP A 162 19.72 19.65 21.67
C ASP A 162 20.46 20.42 22.77
N TRP A 163 19.95 20.34 24.02
CA TRP A 163 20.63 20.90 25.18
C TRP A 163 21.96 20.19 25.48
N LEU A 164 21.98 18.85 25.45
CA LEU A 164 23.20 18.06 25.66
C LEU A 164 24.25 18.33 24.57
N ALA A 165 23.82 18.43 23.31
CA ALA A 165 24.70 18.78 22.19
C ALA A 165 25.30 20.19 22.37
N SER A 166 24.50 21.16 22.83
CA SER A 166 24.95 22.53 23.11
C SER A 166 25.89 22.61 24.32
N ALA A 167 25.69 21.76 25.32
CA ALA A 167 26.53 21.69 26.52
C ALA A 167 27.88 21.00 26.28
N ALA A 168 27.93 20.00 25.39
CA ALA A 168 29.16 19.31 25.01
C ALA A 168 30.11 20.15 24.13
N GLN A 169 29.62 21.26 23.59
CA GLN A 169 30.36 22.17 22.70
C GLN A 169 31.01 23.36 23.44
N LYS A 170 30.75 23.51 24.74
CA LYS A 170 31.38 24.48 25.65
C LYS A 170 32.45 23.81 26.51
#